data_AF-A0A814ABV5-F1
#
_entry.id   AF-A0A814ABV5-F1
#
_cell.length_a   1.000
_cell.length_b   1.000
_cell.length_c   1.000
_cell.angle_alpha   90.00
_cell.angle_beta   90.00
_cell.angle_gamma   90.00
#
_symmetry.space_group_name_H-M   'P 1'
#
loop_
_entity.id
_entity.type
_entity.pdbx_description
1 polymer ?
#
loop_
_entity_poly.entity_id
_entity_poly.type
_entity_poly.pdbx_seq_one_letter_code
_entity_poly.pdbx_strand_id
1 'polypeptide(L)'
;MRFHKVHGKNIRLDQNDTIAYRMESFSHALVFSERPLFPGELFMVEIEETTSDWTGAIKIGLSIVPPETIIQQCNKDVIYENIYHTTVPSRPVGHMRCTCGLYKPVFGIGNYDWIITPFGKTERKTILPVRQYDPKEDCPTDVGGRVGLIFAHKKKTIHVHSIMNGFDCGPFEILRFDNNTDDSDDSHASDQDNSHHRFTSSHKVNSDVKLWAVIDVYGGTKKIRIIQLYSGGK
;
A
#
# COMPACT_ATOMS: atom_id res chain seq x y z
N MET A 1 -6.03 -14.32 1.38
CA MET A 1 -6.39 -13.02 0.81
C MET A 1 -6.50 -13.19 -0.70
N ARG A 2 -7.46 -12.51 -1.34
CA ARG A 2 -7.65 -12.47 -2.80
C ARG A 2 -7.91 -11.03 -3.26
N PHE A 3 -7.92 -10.82 -4.56
CA PHE A 3 -8.43 -9.61 -5.18
C PHE A 3 -9.96 -9.62 -5.16
N HIS A 4 -10.53 -8.42 -5.04
CA HIS A 4 -11.97 -8.21 -5.13
C HIS A 4 -12.46 -8.48 -6.56
N LYS A 5 -13.64 -9.11 -6.70
CA LYS A 5 -14.26 -9.39 -8.02
C LYS A 5 -14.62 -8.12 -8.80
N VAL A 6 -14.82 -7.02 -8.09
CA VAL A 6 -14.99 -5.69 -8.67
C VAL A 6 -13.63 -5.05 -8.82
N HIS A 7 -13.27 -4.77 -10.06
CA HIS A 7 -11.98 -4.22 -10.48
C HIS A 7 -12.18 -3.39 -11.75
N GLY A 8 -11.12 -2.69 -12.17
CA GLY A 8 -11.12 -1.91 -13.40
C GLY A 8 -11.40 -2.77 -14.63
N LYS A 9 -12.04 -2.17 -15.65
CA LYS A 9 -12.48 -2.86 -16.87
C LYS A 9 -11.36 -3.55 -17.66
N ASN A 10 -10.11 -3.09 -17.48
CA ASN A 10 -8.95 -3.61 -18.19
C ASN A 10 -8.21 -4.70 -17.39
N ILE A 11 -8.72 -5.09 -16.21
CA ILE A 11 -8.16 -6.17 -15.40
C ILE A 11 -8.87 -7.48 -15.70
N ARG A 12 -8.08 -8.55 -15.69
CA ARG A 12 -8.56 -9.93 -15.54
C ARG A 12 -7.96 -10.54 -14.29
N LEU A 13 -8.77 -11.31 -13.59
CA LEU A 13 -8.35 -12.10 -12.44
C LEU A 13 -8.12 -13.55 -12.86
N ASP A 14 -7.14 -14.19 -12.22
CA ASP A 14 -6.81 -15.60 -12.45
C ASP A 14 -6.35 -16.27 -11.13
N GLN A 15 -6.25 -17.60 -11.15
CA GLN A 15 -5.82 -18.46 -10.05
C GLN A 15 -6.56 -18.16 -8.76
N ASN A 16 -7.88 -18.37 -8.78
CA ASN A 16 -8.77 -18.11 -7.65
C ASN A 16 -8.65 -16.66 -7.14
N ASP A 17 -8.65 -15.71 -8.06
CA ASP A 17 -8.57 -14.27 -7.78
C ASP A 17 -7.28 -13.87 -7.02
N THR A 18 -6.20 -14.63 -7.15
CA THR A 18 -4.89 -14.28 -6.53
C THR A 18 -3.93 -13.61 -7.50
N ILE A 19 -4.22 -13.65 -8.80
CA ILE A 19 -3.50 -12.93 -9.84
C ILE A 19 -4.42 -11.87 -10.43
N ALA A 20 -3.87 -10.69 -10.69
CA ALA A 20 -4.48 -9.68 -11.54
C ALA A 20 -3.52 -9.30 -12.67
N TYR A 21 -4.02 -9.21 -13.90
CA TYR A 21 -3.25 -8.73 -15.04
C TYR A 21 -4.05 -7.77 -15.89
N ARG A 22 -3.36 -6.77 -16.43
CA ARG A 22 -3.91 -5.75 -17.31
C ARG A 22 -3.89 -6.26 -18.75
N MET A 23 -5.07 -6.37 -19.35
CA MET A 23 -5.25 -6.86 -20.72
C MET A 23 -4.97 -5.77 -21.76
N GLU A 24 -5.46 -4.56 -21.51
CA GLU A 24 -5.49 -3.49 -22.50
C GLU A 24 -5.28 -2.13 -21.85
N SER A 25 -4.84 -1.15 -22.66
CA SER A 25 -4.60 0.23 -22.25
C SER A 25 -3.59 0.35 -21.08
N PHE A 26 -3.43 1.57 -20.57
CA PHE A 26 -2.66 1.91 -19.37
C PHE A 26 -3.56 2.37 -18.22
N SER A 27 -4.87 2.45 -18.44
CA SER A 27 -5.85 3.04 -17.52
C SER A 27 -6.91 2.03 -17.08
N HIS A 28 -7.76 2.42 -16.12
CA HIS A 28 -8.83 1.58 -15.57
C HIS A 28 -8.33 0.19 -15.13
N ALA A 29 -7.20 0.19 -14.42
CA ALA A 29 -6.46 -0.99 -14.00
C ALA A 29 -6.43 -1.15 -12.47
N LEU A 30 -7.46 -0.61 -11.79
CA LEU A 30 -7.58 -0.70 -10.33
C LEU A 30 -7.98 -2.11 -9.91
N VAL A 31 -7.35 -2.61 -8.86
CA VAL A 31 -7.74 -3.82 -8.13
C VAL A 31 -7.77 -3.53 -6.64
N PHE A 32 -8.56 -4.31 -5.91
CA PHE A 32 -8.79 -4.09 -4.49
C PHE A 32 -8.57 -5.38 -3.70
N SER A 33 -8.34 -5.28 -2.39
CA SER A 33 -8.45 -6.44 -1.49
C SER A 33 -9.90 -6.96 -1.48
N GLU A 34 -10.08 -8.28 -1.40
CA GLU A 34 -11.40 -8.93 -1.37
C GLU A 34 -12.31 -8.44 -0.24
N ARG A 35 -11.73 -7.96 0.85
CA ARG A 35 -12.45 -7.40 2.00
C ARG A 35 -11.67 -6.20 2.55
N PRO A 36 -12.28 -5.39 3.43
CA PRO A 36 -11.52 -4.45 4.24
C PRO A 36 -10.36 -5.14 4.92
N LEU A 37 -9.22 -4.48 4.93
CA LEU A 37 -8.05 -4.88 5.69
C LEU A 37 -8.29 -4.59 7.18
N PHE A 38 -7.77 -5.45 8.04
CA PHE A 38 -7.71 -5.16 9.47
C PHE A 38 -6.46 -4.33 9.80
N PRO A 39 -6.48 -3.54 10.90
CA PRO A 39 -5.27 -2.89 11.39
C PRO A 39 -4.16 -3.91 11.65
N GLY A 40 -2.97 -3.65 11.12
CA GLY A 40 -1.82 -4.54 11.19
C GLY A 40 -1.84 -5.70 10.19
N GLU A 41 -2.83 -5.79 9.30
CA GLU A 41 -2.86 -6.78 8.21
C GLU A 41 -2.00 -6.30 7.04
N LEU A 42 -0.98 -7.08 6.69
CA LEU A 42 -0.09 -6.79 5.56
C LEU A 42 -0.71 -7.28 4.26
N PHE A 43 -0.99 -6.34 3.34
CA PHE A 43 -1.40 -6.65 1.97
C PHE A 43 -0.20 -6.52 1.04
N MET A 44 0.17 -7.60 0.35
CA MET A 44 1.40 -7.68 -0.42
C MET A 44 1.14 -8.31 -1.78
N VAL A 45 1.78 -7.76 -2.82
CA VAL A 45 1.79 -8.33 -4.16
C VAL A 45 3.21 -8.45 -4.71
N GLU A 46 3.42 -9.45 -5.56
CA GLU A 46 4.61 -9.62 -6.40
C GLU A 46 4.31 -9.16 -7.82
N ILE A 47 5.28 -8.52 -8.48
CA ILE A 47 5.22 -8.18 -9.90
C ILE A 47 5.70 -9.38 -10.70
N GLU A 48 4.79 -10.02 -11.45
CA GLU A 48 5.12 -11.19 -12.27
C GLU A 48 5.49 -10.82 -13.71
N GLU A 49 4.94 -9.73 -14.23
CA GLU A 49 5.15 -9.32 -15.63
C GLU A 49 5.16 -7.80 -15.75
N THR A 50 6.09 -7.30 -16.56
CA THR A 50 6.17 -5.91 -16.99
C THR A 50 6.03 -5.81 -18.51
N THR A 51 5.76 -4.62 -19.02
CA THR A 51 5.70 -4.31 -20.45
C THR A 51 6.49 -3.03 -20.73
N SER A 52 7.18 -3.02 -21.87
CA SER A 52 7.85 -1.83 -22.41
C SER A 52 6.90 -0.88 -23.16
N ASP A 53 5.66 -1.29 -23.42
CA ASP A 53 4.71 -0.53 -24.24
C ASP A 53 4.18 0.72 -23.52
N TRP A 54 4.30 0.76 -22.18
CA TRP A 54 3.74 1.81 -21.34
C TRP A 54 4.77 2.29 -20.31
N THR A 55 4.78 3.59 -20.07
CA THR A 55 5.64 4.21 -19.05
C THR A 55 4.84 4.58 -17.81
N GLY A 56 5.54 4.78 -16.70
CA GLY A 56 4.97 5.05 -15.38
C GLY A 56 4.96 3.81 -14.48
N ALA A 57 4.52 4.01 -13.25
CA ALA A 57 4.66 3.01 -12.20
C ALA A 57 3.34 2.68 -11.50
N ILE A 58 3.29 1.45 -10.99
CA ILE A 58 2.23 0.95 -10.13
C ILE A 58 2.02 1.86 -8.92
N LYS A 59 0.77 2.05 -8.52
CA LYS A 59 0.41 2.79 -7.31
C LYS A 59 -0.23 1.85 -6.30
N ILE A 60 0.02 2.09 -5.03
CA ILE A 60 -0.54 1.31 -3.92
C ILE A 60 -1.18 2.26 -2.92
N GLY A 61 -2.29 1.84 -2.30
CA GLY A 61 -3.05 2.73 -1.44
C GLY A 61 -4.18 2.07 -0.67
N LEU A 62 -4.95 2.90 0.03
CA LEU A 62 -6.20 2.52 0.68
C LEU A 62 -7.36 3.30 0.08
N SER A 63 -8.49 2.62 -0.09
CA SER A 63 -9.77 3.26 -0.36
C SER A 63 -10.64 3.30 0.89
N ILE A 64 -11.27 4.45 1.13
CA ILE A 64 -12.21 4.69 2.24
C ILE A 64 -13.66 4.34 1.90
N VAL A 65 -13.93 3.96 0.66
CA VAL A 65 -15.25 3.50 0.21
C VAL A 65 -15.11 2.12 -0.45
N PRO A 66 -16.21 1.36 -0.56
CA PRO A 66 -16.18 0.03 -1.17
C PRO A 66 -15.73 0.04 -2.65
N PRO A 67 -15.12 -1.05 -3.15
CA PRO A 67 -14.69 -1.18 -4.55
C PRO A 67 -15.79 -0.90 -5.58
N GLU A 68 -17.04 -1.29 -5.30
CA GLU A 68 -18.22 -1.04 -6.13
C GLU A 68 -18.42 0.46 -6.39
N THR A 69 -18.31 1.25 -5.33
CA THR A 69 -18.51 2.71 -5.37
C THR A 69 -17.43 3.37 -6.22
N ILE A 70 -16.19 2.90 -6.13
CA ILE A 70 -15.06 3.43 -6.92
C ILE A 70 -15.21 3.09 -8.40
N ILE A 71 -15.44 1.82 -8.74
CA ILE A 71 -15.43 1.35 -10.13
C ILE A 71 -16.61 1.91 -10.93
N GLN A 72 -17.72 2.26 -10.27
CA GLN A 72 -18.86 2.94 -10.90
C GLN A 72 -18.56 4.38 -11.34
N GLN A 73 -17.50 5.01 -10.83
CA GLN A 73 -17.15 6.38 -11.20
C GLN A 73 -16.52 6.45 -12.60
N CYS A 74 -16.99 7.39 -13.40
CA CYS A 74 -16.44 7.65 -14.74
C CYS A 74 -15.28 8.66 -14.72
N ASN A 75 -15.21 9.52 -13.71
CA ASN A 75 -14.19 10.56 -13.58
C ASN A 75 -13.01 10.07 -12.72
N LYS A 76 -11.79 10.15 -13.27
CA LYS A 76 -10.56 9.78 -12.55
C LYS A 76 -10.34 10.63 -11.31
N ASP A 77 -10.67 11.91 -11.33
CA ASP A 77 -10.41 12.80 -10.18
C ASP A 77 -11.25 12.34 -8.97
N VAL A 78 -12.53 12.04 -9.20
CA VAL A 78 -13.45 11.50 -8.19
C VAL A 78 -13.01 10.14 -7.65
N ILE A 79 -12.43 9.29 -8.51
CA ILE A 79 -11.84 8.01 -8.10
C ILE A 79 -10.70 8.25 -7.11
N TYR A 80 -9.76 9.13 -7.44
CA TYR A 80 -8.55 9.35 -6.63
C TYR A 80 -8.80 10.21 -5.39
N GLU A 81 -9.87 11.01 -5.34
CA GLU A 81 -10.31 11.70 -4.10
C GLU A 81 -10.61 10.72 -2.96
N ASN A 82 -11.06 9.51 -3.28
CA ASN A 82 -11.41 8.47 -2.32
C ASN A 82 -10.31 7.42 -2.11
N ILE A 83 -9.11 7.67 -2.65
CA ILE A 83 -7.97 6.75 -2.60
C ILE A 83 -6.72 7.47 -2.13
N TYR A 84 -6.27 7.12 -0.93
CA TYR A 84 -4.96 7.53 -0.43
C TYR A 84 -3.90 6.60 -0.96
N HIS A 85 -3.00 7.10 -1.79
CA HIS A 85 -2.02 6.26 -2.47
C HIS A 85 -0.66 6.91 -2.58
N THR A 86 0.33 6.08 -2.82
CA THR A 86 1.67 6.48 -3.23
C THR A 86 2.05 5.76 -4.51
N THR A 87 2.91 6.39 -5.32
CA THR A 87 3.48 5.76 -6.51
C THR A 87 4.72 4.98 -6.10
N VAL A 88 4.79 3.71 -6.47
CA VAL A 88 5.97 2.90 -6.25
C VAL A 88 7.09 3.44 -7.15
N PRO A 89 8.27 3.76 -6.61
CA PRO A 89 9.32 4.37 -7.41
C PRO A 89 10.00 3.36 -8.33
N SER A 90 10.32 3.80 -9.55
CA SER A 90 11.19 3.08 -10.49
C SER A 90 12.67 3.34 -10.20
N ARG A 91 13.06 3.20 -8.93
CA ARG A 91 14.45 3.25 -8.46
C ARG A 91 14.62 2.39 -7.21
N PRO A 92 15.85 1.90 -6.93
CA PRO A 92 16.06 0.96 -5.83
C PRO A 92 15.84 1.58 -4.46
N VAL A 93 15.40 0.75 -3.51
CA VAL A 93 15.02 1.19 -2.16
C VAL A 93 16.23 1.72 -1.36
N GLY A 94 17.42 1.20 -1.61
CA GLY A 94 18.68 1.66 -1.01
C GLY A 94 19.03 3.11 -1.33
N HIS A 95 18.44 3.70 -2.37
CA HIS A 95 18.58 5.13 -2.70
C HIS A 95 17.46 5.99 -2.12
N MET A 96 16.44 5.40 -1.48
CA MET A 96 15.42 6.16 -0.77
C MET A 96 15.99 6.64 0.56
N ARG A 97 15.96 7.96 0.80
CA ARG A 97 16.28 8.50 2.12
C ARG A 97 15.24 7.99 3.12
N CYS A 98 15.65 7.30 4.19
CA CYS A 98 14.76 7.13 5.35
C CYS A 98 14.33 8.53 5.79
N THR A 99 13.04 8.76 5.98
CA THR A 99 12.51 9.99 6.60
C THR A 99 13.13 10.25 7.99
N CYS A 100 13.75 9.23 8.58
CA CYS A 100 14.44 9.26 9.86
C CYS A 100 15.94 9.60 9.83
N GLY A 101 16.57 9.80 8.66
CA GLY A 101 17.99 10.16 8.55
C GLY A 101 19.00 9.09 9.03
N LEU A 102 18.52 7.90 9.41
CA LEU A 102 19.34 6.78 9.86
C LEU A 102 19.13 5.59 8.89
N TYR A 103 20.20 4.85 8.60
CA TYR A 103 20.14 3.46 8.10
C TYR A 103 19.59 2.53 9.22
N LYS A 104 18.51 2.92 9.87
CA LYS A 104 17.77 2.08 10.81
C LYS A 104 16.42 1.82 10.16
N PRO A 105 16.12 0.59 9.74
CA PRO A 105 14.79 0.23 9.29
C PRO A 105 13.83 0.66 10.41
N VAL A 106 12.93 1.60 10.11
CA VAL A 106 11.82 1.88 11.01
C VAL A 106 10.96 0.64 10.93
N PHE A 107 11.24 -0.34 11.79
CA PHE A 107 10.51 -1.59 11.79
C PHE A 107 9.10 -1.34 12.35
N GLY A 108 8.19 -0.80 11.53
CA GLY A 108 6.76 -0.76 11.85
C GLY A 108 6.14 -2.15 11.89
N ILE A 109 6.82 -3.16 11.32
CA ILE A 109 6.30 -4.52 11.11
C ILE A 109 7.20 -5.67 11.58
N GLY A 110 8.19 -5.48 12.46
CA GLY A 110 8.97 -6.61 13.01
C GLY A 110 10.46 -6.34 13.28
N ASN A 111 11.35 -7.22 12.83
CA ASN A 111 12.81 -7.07 12.90
C ASN A 111 13.48 -7.55 11.59
N TYR A 112 14.80 -7.70 11.57
CA TYR A 112 15.56 -8.08 10.36
C TYR A 112 15.10 -9.43 9.77
N ASP A 113 14.85 -10.41 10.61
CA ASP A 113 14.51 -11.77 10.17
C ASP A 113 13.00 -12.01 10.05
N TRP A 114 12.21 -11.25 10.81
CA TRP A 114 10.80 -11.55 11.04
C TRP A 114 9.90 -10.34 10.78
N ILE A 115 8.74 -10.63 10.22
CA ILE A 115 7.57 -9.77 10.23
C ILE A 115 6.71 -10.22 11.41
N ILE A 116 6.31 -9.28 12.26
CA ILE A 116 5.45 -9.53 13.42
C ILE A 116 4.25 -8.61 13.31
N THR A 117 3.07 -9.20 13.24
CA THR A 117 1.78 -8.50 13.15
C THR A 117 0.77 -9.13 14.11
N PRO A 118 -0.38 -8.50 14.38
CA PRO A 118 -1.47 -9.12 15.13
C PRO A 118 -1.95 -10.46 14.53
N PHE A 119 -1.70 -10.69 13.24
CA PHE A 119 -2.05 -11.90 12.50
C PHE A 119 -0.99 -13.01 12.58
N GLY A 120 0.10 -12.78 13.32
CA GLY A 120 1.16 -13.75 13.56
C GLY A 120 2.53 -13.30 13.05
N LYS A 121 3.44 -14.27 12.99
CA LYS A 121 4.85 -14.10 12.70
C LYS A 121 5.20 -14.83 11.40
N THR A 122 5.84 -14.13 10.47
CA THR A 122 6.25 -14.65 9.15
C THR A 122 7.70 -14.23 8.87
N GLU A 123 8.48 -15.06 8.19
CA GLU A 123 9.87 -14.73 7.84
C GLU A 123 9.92 -13.54 6.88
N ARG A 124 10.82 -12.57 7.10
CA ARG A 124 10.94 -11.37 6.25
C ARG A 124 11.29 -11.69 4.80
N LYS A 125 12.00 -12.81 4.55
CA LYS A 125 12.28 -13.27 3.18
C LYS A 125 11.00 -13.52 2.34
N THR A 126 9.84 -13.71 2.97
CA THR A 126 8.55 -13.85 2.26
C THR A 126 8.05 -12.57 1.60
N ILE A 127 8.62 -11.41 1.95
CA ILE A 127 8.31 -10.11 1.33
C ILE A 127 9.52 -9.49 0.62
N LEU A 128 10.66 -10.20 0.60
CA LEU A 128 11.81 -9.88 -0.26
C LEU A 128 11.59 -10.46 -1.67
N PRO A 129 12.12 -9.84 -2.72
CA PRO A 129 12.06 -10.38 -4.08
C PRO A 129 12.51 -11.84 -4.17
N VAL A 130 11.95 -12.59 -5.13
CA VAL A 130 12.21 -14.04 -5.29
C VAL A 130 13.64 -14.34 -5.74
N ARG A 131 14.31 -13.39 -6.39
CA ARG A 131 15.68 -13.52 -6.90
C ARG A 131 16.72 -12.96 -5.92
N GLN A 132 18.00 -13.20 -6.21
CA GLN A 132 19.09 -12.51 -5.52
C GLN A 132 18.84 -11.00 -5.64
N TYR A 133 18.57 -10.39 -4.49
CA TYR A 133 18.10 -9.01 -4.38
C TYR A 133 19.23 -8.11 -3.94
N ASP A 134 19.54 -7.09 -4.74
CA ASP A 134 20.40 -5.98 -4.35
C ASP A 134 19.55 -4.72 -4.13
N PRO A 135 19.42 -4.23 -2.88
CA PRO A 135 18.63 -3.03 -2.60
C PRO A 135 19.16 -1.76 -3.27
N LYS A 136 20.39 -1.75 -3.81
CA LYS A 136 20.98 -0.60 -4.50
C LYS A 136 20.78 -0.62 -6.01
N GLU A 137 20.42 -1.76 -6.59
CA GLU A 137 20.30 -1.94 -8.04
C GLU A 137 18.87 -2.34 -8.44
N ASP A 138 18.18 -3.14 -7.63
CA ASP A 138 16.87 -3.67 -7.97
C ASP A 138 15.74 -2.73 -7.57
N CYS A 139 14.88 -2.42 -8.54
CA CYS A 139 13.71 -1.59 -8.33
C CYS A 139 12.55 -2.42 -7.75
N PRO A 140 11.70 -1.83 -6.90
CA PRO A 140 10.48 -2.48 -6.45
C PRO A 140 9.44 -2.68 -7.57
N THR A 141 9.65 -2.04 -8.73
CA THR A 141 8.81 -2.19 -9.94
C THR A 141 9.30 -3.28 -10.90
N ASP A 142 10.46 -3.90 -10.65
CA ASP A 142 11.00 -4.96 -11.49
C ASP A 142 10.23 -6.28 -11.32
N VAL A 143 10.36 -7.19 -12.29
CA VAL A 143 9.84 -8.55 -12.17
C VAL A 143 10.47 -9.26 -10.98
N GLY A 144 9.63 -9.87 -10.14
CA GLY A 144 9.97 -10.46 -8.86
C GLY A 144 9.97 -9.44 -7.69
N GLY A 145 9.86 -8.14 -7.97
CA GLY A 145 9.70 -7.09 -6.97
C GLY A 145 8.40 -7.28 -6.17
N ARG A 146 8.43 -6.91 -4.90
CA ARG A 146 7.31 -7.10 -3.97
C ARG A 146 6.92 -5.79 -3.31
N VAL A 147 5.66 -5.42 -3.46
CA VAL A 147 5.14 -4.15 -2.97
C VAL A 147 3.81 -4.35 -2.27
N GLY A 148 3.57 -3.54 -1.25
CA GLY A 148 2.39 -3.70 -0.42
C GLY A 148 2.26 -2.59 0.57
N LEU A 149 1.30 -2.74 1.46
CA LEU A 149 1.00 -1.77 2.49
C LEU A 149 0.48 -2.44 3.74
N ILE A 150 0.60 -1.68 4.82
CA ILE A 150 0.00 -2.00 6.11
C ILE A 150 -0.48 -0.69 6.71
N PHE A 151 -1.54 -0.73 7.51
CA PHE A 151 -1.92 0.41 8.33
C PHE A 151 -2.05 0.01 9.79
N ALA A 152 -1.82 0.96 10.68
CA ALA A 152 -1.96 0.76 12.11
C ALA A 152 -2.61 1.98 12.76
N HIS A 153 -3.42 1.74 13.79
CA HIS A 153 -4.01 2.79 14.61
C HIS A 153 -2.96 3.31 15.61
N LYS A 154 -2.89 4.62 15.78
CA LYS A 154 -2.10 5.32 16.79
C LYS A 154 -2.93 6.40 17.45
N LYS A 155 -3.44 6.17 18.66
CA LYS A 155 -4.33 7.09 19.38
C LYS A 155 -5.51 7.55 18.51
N LYS A 156 -5.46 8.76 17.95
CA LYS A 156 -6.51 9.38 17.10
C LYS A 156 -6.19 9.33 15.59
N THR A 157 -5.16 8.60 15.18
CA THR A 157 -4.72 8.55 13.78
C THR A 157 -4.57 7.13 13.25
N ILE A 158 -4.63 7.01 11.93
CA ILE A 158 -4.26 5.81 11.18
C ILE A 158 -3.04 6.15 10.35
N HIS A 159 -1.95 5.41 10.55
CA HIS A 159 -0.73 5.57 9.76
C HIS A 159 -0.70 4.49 8.68
N VAL A 160 -0.61 4.91 7.42
CA VAL A 160 -0.58 3.99 6.26
C VAL A 160 0.83 3.91 5.72
N HIS A 161 1.48 2.77 5.93
CA HIS A 161 2.86 2.53 5.54
C HIS A 161 2.93 1.78 4.22
N SER A 162 3.88 2.17 3.37
CA SER A 162 4.23 1.42 2.17
C SER A 162 5.38 0.46 2.48
N ILE A 163 5.26 -0.77 1.97
CA ILE A 163 6.25 -1.82 2.14
C ILE A 163 6.78 -2.19 0.75
N MET A 164 8.09 -2.12 0.55
CA MET A 164 8.72 -2.35 -0.75
C MET A 164 9.97 -3.19 -0.59
N ASN A 165 10.03 -4.33 -1.29
CA ASN A 165 11.13 -5.29 -1.27
C ASN A 165 11.65 -5.56 0.16
N GLY A 166 10.72 -5.80 1.09
CA GLY A 166 11.00 -6.09 2.50
C GLY A 166 11.33 -4.91 3.41
N PHE A 167 11.36 -3.68 2.89
CA PHE A 167 11.57 -2.47 3.69
C PHE A 167 10.24 -1.78 3.99
N ASP A 168 10.09 -1.28 5.21
CA ASP A 168 9.07 -0.30 5.56
C ASP A 168 9.58 1.07 5.10
N CYS A 169 8.91 1.64 4.10
CA CYS A 169 9.26 2.93 3.51
C CYS A 169 8.58 4.11 4.22
N GLY A 170 7.94 3.85 5.37
CA GLY A 170 7.30 4.84 6.22
C GLY A 170 5.87 5.16 5.81
N PRO A 171 5.20 6.01 6.62
CA PRO A 171 3.86 6.44 6.32
C PRO A 171 3.86 7.36 5.11
N PHE A 172 3.05 7.05 4.10
CA PHE A 172 2.75 7.97 3.01
C PHE A 172 1.43 8.73 3.22
N GLU A 173 0.61 8.28 4.18
CA GLU A 173 -0.63 8.93 4.57
C GLU A 173 -0.88 8.78 6.08
N ILE A 174 -1.50 9.80 6.67
CA ILE A 174 -1.97 9.80 8.07
C ILE A 174 -3.42 10.29 8.12
N LEU A 175 -4.36 9.35 8.33
CA LEU A 175 -5.78 9.69 8.49
C LEU A 175 -6.04 10.07 9.95
N ARG A 176 -6.88 11.07 10.19
CA ARG A 176 -7.27 11.50 11.54
C ARG A 176 -8.73 11.13 11.77
N PHE A 177 -9.10 10.72 12.99
CA PHE A 177 -10.50 10.46 13.28
C PHE A 177 -11.28 11.76 13.50
N ASP A 178 -12.52 11.82 13.01
CA ASP A 178 -13.50 12.85 13.37
C ASP A 178 -13.98 12.57 14.80
N ASN A 179 -13.47 13.32 15.77
CA ASN A 179 -14.05 13.31 17.11
C ASN A 179 -15.10 14.43 17.16
N ASN A 180 -16.39 14.08 17.23
CA ASN A 180 -17.48 15.00 17.58
C ASN A 180 -17.46 15.42 19.08
N THR A 181 -16.29 15.49 19.70
CA THR A 181 -16.13 15.93 21.09
C THR A 181 -15.26 17.16 21.10
N ASP A 182 -15.91 18.32 21.21
CA ASP A 182 -15.41 19.65 21.56
C ASP A 182 -13.90 19.88 21.44
N ASP A 183 -13.52 20.64 20.41
CA ASP A 183 -12.20 21.25 20.20
C ASP A 183 -11.89 22.34 21.25
N SER A 184 -12.03 22.05 22.55
CA SER A 184 -11.82 23.04 23.61
C SER A 184 -10.52 22.90 24.40
N ASP A 185 -9.57 22.04 24.02
CA ASP A 185 -8.38 21.84 24.88
C ASP A 185 -7.07 21.41 24.16
N ASP A 186 -6.78 21.97 22.98
CA ASP A 186 -5.44 21.84 22.36
C ASP A 186 -4.76 23.22 22.21
N SER A 187 -4.54 23.89 23.34
CA SER A 187 -3.44 24.85 23.47
C SER A 187 -2.24 24.15 24.10
N HIS A 188 -1.12 24.09 23.37
CA HIS A 188 0.20 23.59 23.76
C HIS A 188 0.55 22.12 23.47
N ALA A 189 0.63 21.79 22.19
CA ALA A 189 1.68 20.89 21.71
C ALA A 189 2.31 21.48 20.45
N SER A 190 3.38 22.25 20.64
CA SER A 190 4.25 22.68 19.56
C SER A 190 5.05 21.47 19.07
N ASP A 191 4.54 20.75 18.08
CA ASP A 191 5.33 19.80 17.29
C ASP A 191 6.31 20.60 16.42
N GLN A 192 7.44 20.98 17.00
CA GLN A 192 8.65 21.29 16.27
C GLN A 192 9.30 19.97 15.84
N ASP A 193 8.70 19.28 14.86
CA ASP A 193 9.42 18.29 14.07
C ASP A 193 9.73 18.91 12.69
N ASN A 194 10.94 19.41 12.57
CA ASN A 194 11.44 20.21 11.45
C ASN A 194 11.91 19.30 10.31
N SER A 195 11.12 18.29 9.95
CA SER A 195 11.34 17.48 8.74
C SER A 195 10.44 18.02 7.63
N HIS A 196 11.06 18.53 6.57
CA HIS A 196 10.39 19.08 5.39
C HIS A 196 9.65 18.00 4.58
N HIS A 197 8.53 17.49 5.09
CA HIS A 197 7.46 16.92 4.29
C HIS A 197 6.13 17.35 4.90
N ARG A 198 5.52 18.33 4.24
CA ARG A 198 4.18 18.82 4.51
C ARG A 198 3.22 17.64 4.31
N PHE A 199 2.80 16.97 5.39
CA PHE A 199 1.66 16.05 5.34
C PHE A 199 0.41 16.89 5.03
N THR A 200 0.07 17.02 3.74
CA THR A 200 -0.90 18.01 3.25
C THR A 200 -2.35 17.58 3.38
N SER A 201 -2.68 16.50 4.08
CA SER A 201 -4.09 16.29 4.39
C SER A 201 -4.38 15.78 5.79
N SER A 202 -5.15 16.57 6.53
CA SER A 202 -5.91 16.12 7.68
C SER A 202 -7.27 15.61 7.19
N HIS A 203 -7.29 14.52 6.43
CA HIS A 203 -8.56 13.88 6.11
C HIS A 203 -9.14 13.28 7.39
N LYS A 204 -10.32 13.78 7.78
CA LYS A 204 -11.06 13.27 8.91
C LYS A 204 -11.91 12.09 8.46
N VAL A 205 -11.81 10.96 9.16
CA VAL A 205 -12.54 9.72 8.89
C VAL A 205 -13.27 9.25 10.14
N ASN A 206 -14.35 8.49 10.00
CA ASN A 206 -15.01 7.90 11.16
C ASN A 206 -14.12 6.80 11.78
N SER A 207 -14.22 6.63 13.10
CA SER A 207 -13.56 5.58 13.87
C SER A 207 -13.86 4.15 13.40
N ASP A 208 -15.01 3.92 12.75
CA ASP A 208 -15.44 2.64 12.20
C ASP A 208 -15.15 2.48 10.70
N VAL A 209 -14.37 3.40 10.11
CA VAL A 209 -14.05 3.40 8.68
C VAL A 209 -13.45 2.06 8.26
N LYS A 210 -14.01 1.51 7.19
CA LYS A 210 -13.48 0.31 6.53
C LYS A 210 -12.52 0.73 5.44
N LEU A 211 -11.35 0.12 5.42
CA LEU A 211 -10.28 0.46 4.47
C LEU A 211 -9.95 -0.75 3.61
N TRP A 212 -10.08 -0.59 2.29
CA TRP A 212 -9.69 -1.62 1.32
C TRP A 212 -8.30 -1.30 0.79
N ALA A 213 -7.45 -2.32 0.64
CA ALA A 213 -6.24 -2.17 -0.15
C ALA A 213 -6.65 -1.87 -1.59
N VAL A 214 -5.95 -0.96 -2.25
CA VAL A 214 -6.12 -0.68 -3.67
C VAL A 214 -4.77 -0.60 -4.36
N ILE A 215 -4.70 -1.18 -5.55
CA ILE A 215 -3.53 -1.12 -6.42
C ILE A 215 -3.99 -0.67 -7.80
N ASP A 216 -3.29 0.32 -8.35
CA ASP A 216 -3.42 0.72 -9.75
C ASP A 216 -2.32 0.03 -10.55
N VAL A 217 -2.68 -1.01 -11.32
CA VAL A 217 -1.75 -1.77 -12.20
C VAL A 217 -1.41 -0.91 -13.42
N TYR A 218 -0.72 0.19 -13.17
CA TYR A 218 -0.45 1.28 -14.09
C TYR A 218 0.94 1.18 -14.72
N GLY A 219 1.09 1.78 -15.89
CA GLY A 219 2.37 1.96 -16.56
C GLY A 219 3.03 0.64 -16.92
N GLY A 220 4.32 0.49 -16.61
CA GLY A 220 5.13 -0.67 -17.00
C GLY A 220 4.72 -1.97 -16.32
N THR A 221 3.97 -1.95 -15.22
CA THR A 221 3.49 -3.19 -14.58
C THR A 221 2.30 -3.76 -15.34
N LYS A 222 2.34 -5.07 -15.64
CA LYS A 222 1.29 -5.76 -16.40
C LYS A 222 0.59 -6.86 -15.61
N LYS A 223 1.31 -7.59 -14.75
CA LYS A 223 0.76 -8.70 -13.95
C LYS A 223 1.29 -8.68 -12.54
N ILE A 224 0.39 -8.85 -11.57
CA ILE A 224 0.70 -8.94 -10.15
C ILE A 224 0.02 -10.14 -9.50
N ARG A 225 0.64 -10.67 -8.45
CA ARG A 225 0.14 -11.79 -7.65
C ARG A 225 0.11 -11.43 -6.18
N ILE A 226 -0.98 -11.74 -5.48
CA ILE A 226 -1.04 -11.66 -4.01
C ILE A 226 -0.08 -12.66 -3.37
N ILE A 227 0.70 -12.19 -2.41
CA ILE A 227 1.52 -13.04 -1.56
C ILE A 227 0.72 -13.39 -0.30
N GLN A 228 0.51 -14.69 -0.09
CA GLN A 228 -0.15 -15.18 1.11
C GLN A 228 0.84 -15.23 2.26
N LEU A 229 0.78 -14.23 3.16
CA LEU A 229 1.72 -14.10 4.28
C LEU A 229 1.25 -14.78 5.57
N TYR A 230 -0.06 -14.90 5.73
CA TYR A 230 -0.67 -15.53 6.89
C TYR A 230 -1.18 -16.90 6.46
N SER A 231 -0.59 -17.95 7.02
CA SER A 231 -1.15 -19.30 6.94
C SER A 231 -2.59 -19.20 7.44
N GLY A 232 -3.56 -19.66 6.63
CA GLY A 232 -4.98 -19.56 6.99
C GLY A 232 -5.27 -20.26 8.32
N GLY A 233 -5.29 -19.48 9.40
CA GLY A 233 -5.97 -19.86 10.61
C GLY A 233 -7.46 -19.88 10.29
N LYS A 234 -7.95 -21.08 9.98
CA LYS A 234 -9.36 -21.40 10.22
C LYS A 234 -9.55 -21.63 11.71
#